data_AF-A0AAD6CF65-F1
#
_entry.id   AF-A0AAD6CF65-F1
#
_cell.length_a   1.000
_cell.length_b   1.000
_cell.length_c   1.000
_cell.angle_alpha   90.00
_cell.angle_beta   90.00
_cell.angle_gamma   90.00
#
_symmetry.space_group_name_H-M   'P 1'
#
loop_
_entity.id
_entity.type
_entity.pdbx_description
1 polymer ?
#
loop_
_entity_poly.entity_id
_entity_poly.type
_entity_poly.pdbx_seq_one_letter_code
_entity_poly.pdbx_strand_id
1 'polypeptide(L)'
;MSSYTFTGPWINYDRNSVLGATLTLTESGGGFLTAFLGIFIVFVGGGFWTIFSFILFEIGATKKPVDGLHLQHQVILRNSQSPWASFWEFFMLPCAWVKRPADGPVGRHFQTPPKHFILNILFRCWSLSVWGLLVFIGWTAAGILSSEASKSAGTDTLIRSYNCGTWEIPSVSNVSIPHFGFKLLSDSISAASYAGLCYGSNTNDPRCKSFIKQQIPFSSRTDANCPFADGWCWYNDSAALELNTGFIDSHEDLGINAPPEDRVKYHRVATCSVIKRGRYGLTNTSAGPIYQYFYGPISGTSQWTFQYHEIESTFGGGYDLK
;
A
#
# COMPACT_ATOMS: atom_id res chain seq x y z
N MET A 1 -13.66 -5.29 -11.72
CA MET A 1 -12.54 -4.45 -11.23
C MET A 1 -11.24 -4.63 -12.01
N SER A 2 -10.96 -5.79 -12.63
CA SER A 2 -9.67 -6.06 -13.33
C SER A 2 -9.38 -5.27 -14.62
N SER A 3 -10.34 -4.58 -15.24
CA SER A 3 -10.13 -3.99 -16.58
C SER A 3 -9.33 -2.67 -16.59
N TYR A 4 -9.13 -2.04 -15.43
CA TYR A 4 -8.49 -0.71 -15.32
C TYR A 4 -7.25 -0.72 -14.42
N THR A 5 -6.80 -1.88 -13.97
CA THR A 5 -5.55 -2.00 -13.21
C THR A 5 -4.37 -1.86 -14.16
N PHE A 6 -3.47 -0.92 -13.87
CA PHE A 6 -2.24 -0.73 -14.62
C PHE A 6 -1.24 -1.84 -14.30
N THR A 7 -0.74 -2.51 -15.33
CA THR A 7 0.35 -3.48 -15.24
C THR A 7 1.63 -2.84 -15.78
N GLY A 8 2.71 -2.92 -15.00
CA GLY A 8 3.96 -2.24 -15.31
C GLY A 8 4.56 -1.50 -14.12
N PRO A 9 5.72 -0.87 -14.32
CA PRO A 9 6.40 -0.10 -13.28
C PRO A 9 5.69 1.25 -13.05
N TRP A 10 5.54 1.63 -11.79
CA TRP A 10 5.03 2.92 -11.36
C TRP A 10 5.63 3.29 -10.00
N ILE A 11 5.39 4.53 -9.55
CA ILE A 11 5.88 5.02 -8.26
C ILE A 11 4.68 5.30 -7.39
N ASN A 12 4.62 4.64 -6.24
CA ASN A 12 3.68 5.00 -5.19
C ASN A 12 4.24 6.20 -4.42
N TYR A 13 3.63 7.38 -4.64
CA TYR A 13 4.02 8.63 -4.00
C TYR A 13 3.60 8.78 -2.54
N ASP A 14 2.90 7.80 -1.97
CA ASP A 14 2.67 7.69 -0.51
C ASP A 14 4.00 7.33 0.20
N ARG A 15 4.93 6.73 -0.54
CA ARG A 15 6.28 6.39 -0.09
C ARG A 15 7.30 7.27 -0.81
N ASN A 16 8.54 7.28 -0.32
CA ASN A 16 9.62 7.97 -1.03
C ASN A 16 9.86 7.34 -2.42
N SER A 17 10.52 8.06 -3.32
CA SER A 17 10.72 7.62 -4.72
C SER A 17 11.42 6.26 -4.87
N VAL A 18 12.23 5.86 -3.91
CA VAL A 18 12.99 4.60 -3.93
C VAL A 18 12.16 3.43 -3.38
N LEU A 19 11.49 3.61 -2.25
CA LEU A 19 10.65 2.61 -1.59
C LEU A 19 9.25 2.52 -2.20
N GLY A 20 8.84 3.54 -2.94
CA GLY A 20 7.58 3.60 -3.69
C GLY A 20 7.67 2.98 -5.08
N ALA A 21 8.88 2.67 -5.57
CA ALA A 21 9.05 2.00 -6.86
C ALA A 21 8.38 0.63 -6.84
N THR A 22 7.26 0.52 -7.55
CA THR A 22 6.36 -0.61 -7.49
C THR A 22 6.16 -1.19 -8.90
N LEU A 23 6.20 -2.51 -9.01
CA LEU A 23 5.92 -3.22 -10.25
C LEU A 23 4.64 -4.04 -10.09
N THR A 24 3.57 -3.62 -10.77
CA THR A 24 2.32 -4.37 -10.78
C THR A 24 2.34 -5.40 -11.91
N LEU A 25 2.16 -6.67 -11.56
CA LEU A 25 2.12 -7.80 -12.49
C LEU A 25 0.78 -8.53 -12.40
N THR A 26 0.49 -9.34 -13.40
CA THR A 26 -0.58 -10.34 -13.31
C THR A 26 -0.22 -11.39 -12.25
N GLU A 27 -1.22 -12.10 -11.74
CA GLU A 27 -1.03 -13.18 -10.77
C GLU A 27 0.01 -14.22 -11.25
N SER A 28 -0.10 -14.63 -12.52
CA SER A 28 0.88 -15.54 -13.15
C SER A 28 2.28 -14.93 -13.26
N GLY A 29 2.38 -13.66 -13.68
CA GLY A 29 3.65 -12.94 -13.81
C GLY A 29 4.37 -12.76 -12.47
N GLY A 30 3.63 -12.43 -11.41
CA GLY A 30 4.15 -12.36 -10.05
C GLY A 30 4.66 -13.71 -9.55
N GLY A 31 3.95 -14.79 -9.85
CA GLY A 31 4.39 -16.16 -9.56
C GLY A 31 5.71 -16.51 -10.25
N PHE A 32 5.86 -16.18 -11.54
CA PHE A 32 7.11 -16.42 -12.26
C PHE A 32 8.27 -15.58 -11.73
N LEU A 33 8.05 -14.31 -11.42
CA LEU A 33 9.09 -13.43 -10.88
C LEU A 33 9.58 -13.90 -9.51
N THR A 34 8.66 -14.28 -8.61
CA THR A 34 9.01 -14.79 -7.28
C THR A 34 9.79 -16.10 -7.35
N ALA A 35 9.35 -17.03 -8.21
CA ALA A 35 10.08 -18.28 -8.45
C ALA A 35 11.48 -18.02 -9.02
N PHE A 36 11.60 -17.11 -9.99
CA PHE A 36 12.88 -16.71 -10.57
C PHE A 36 13.83 -16.11 -9.51
N LEU A 37 13.34 -15.17 -8.68
CA LEU A 37 14.13 -14.56 -7.62
C LEU A 37 14.65 -15.58 -6.62
N GLY A 38 13.81 -16.54 -6.22
CA GLY A 38 14.21 -17.63 -5.32
C GLY A 38 15.35 -18.47 -5.90
N ILE A 39 15.24 -18.89 -7.17
CA ILE A 39 16.29 -19.66 -7.85
C ILE A 39 17.56 -18.82 -8.02
N PHE A 40 17.42 -17.57 -8.43
CA PHE A 40 18.53 -16.65 -8.66
C PHE A 40 19.36 -16.42 -7.40
N ILE A 41 18.70 -16.19 -6.25
CA ILE A 41 19.37 -15.96 -4.96
C ILE A 41 20.16 -17.21 -4.54
N VAL A 42 19.61 -18.41 -4.72
CA VAL A 42 20.32 -19.66 -4.42
C VAL A 42 21.56 -19.82 -5.33
N PHE A 43 21.41 -19.56 -6.63
CA PHE A 43 22.50 -19.66 -7.58
C PHE A 43 23.64 -18.68 -7.26
N VAL A 44 23.30 -17.41 -7.02
CA VAL A 44 24.28 -16.38 -6.65
C VAL A 44 24.91 -16.69 -5.29
N GLY A 45 24.17 -17.22 -4.32
CA GLY A 45 24.69 -17.62 -3.02
C GLY A 45 25.74 -18.73 -3.09
N GLY A 46 25.55 -19.72 -3.98
CA GLY A 46 26.56 -20.74 -4.26
C GLY A 46 27.83 -20.16 -4.90
N GLY A 47 27.65 -19.27 -5.88
CA GLY A 47 28.77 -18.54 -6.51
C GLY A 47 29.55 -17.68 -5.50
N PHE A 48 28.83 -16.97 -4.62
CA PHE A 48 29.41 -16.16 -3.55
C PHE A 48 30.27 -17.01 -2.61
N TRP A 49 29.75 -18.17 -2.17
CA TRP A 49 30.53 -19.07 -1.33
C TRP A 49 31.80 -19.56 -2.01
N THR A 50 31.73 -19.92 -3.29
CA THR A 50 32.90 -20.37 -4.07
C THR A 50 34.01 -19.32 -4.08
N ILE A 51 33.65 -18.04 -4.27
CA ILE A 51 34.61 -16.93 -4.25
C ILE A 51 35.14 -16.71 -2.83
N PHE A 52 34.24 -16.72 -1.84
CA PHE A 52 34.57 -16.47 -0.45
C PHE A 52 35.48 -17.56 0.15
N SER A 53 35.21 -18.84 -0.13
CA SER A 53 36.04 -19.96 0.31
C SER A 53 37.42 -19.93 -0.37
N PHE A 54 37.49 -19.50 -1.63
CA PHE A 54 38.75 -19.28 -2.32
C PHE A 54 39.57 -18.14 -1.68
N ILE A 55 38.94 -17.02 -1.32
CA ILE A 55 39.62 -15.94 -0.60
C ILE A 55 40.18 -16.43 0.74
N LEU A 56 39.39 -17.18 1.52
CA LEU A 56 39.86 -17.78 2.78
C LEU A 56 41.00 -18.78 2.58
N PHE A 57 40.95 -19.57 1.50
CA PHE A 57 42.01 -20.49 1.10
C PHE A 57 43.31 -19.70 0.83
N GLU A 58 43.26 -18.68 -0.03
CA GLU A 58 44.42 -17.85 -0.39
C GLU A 58 45.02 -17.12 0.81
N ILE A 59 44.20 -16.55 1.70
CA ILE A 59 44.68 -15.90 2.95
C ILE A 59 45.41 -16.91 3.84
N GLY A 60 44.96 -18.16 3.87
CA GLY A 60 45.58 -19.25 4.65
C GLY A 60 46.73 -19.95 3.94
N ALA A 61 46.99 -19.66 2.66
CA ALA A 61 48.02 -20.34 1.89
C ALA A 61 49.42 -19.94 2.39
N THR A 62 50.24 -20.93 2.74
CA THR A 62 51.61 -20.70 3.21
C THR A 62 52.55 -21.79 2.72
N LYS A 63 53.80 -21.40 2.42
CA LYS A 63 54.88 -22.32 2.01
C LYS A 63 55.65 -22.90 3.20
N LYS A 64 55.35 -22.43 4.43
CA LYS A 64 56.00 -22.89 5.65
C LYS A 64 55.48 -24.28 6.03
N PRO A 65 56.27 -25.10 6.75
CA PRO A 65 55.75 -26.34 7.31
C PRO A 65 54.59 -26.03 8.25
N VAL A 66 53.41 -26.59 7.94
CA VAL A 66 52.15 -26.39 8.67
C VAL A 66 51.66 -27.71 9.27
N ASP A 67 50.79 -27.58 10.27
CA ASP A 67 50.14 -28.73 10.90
C ASP A 67 49.11 -29.41 9.98
N GLY A 68 48.87 -30.70 10.21
CA GLY A 68 47.90 -31.48 9.42
C GLY A 68 46.47 -30.93 9.49
N LEU A 69 46.11 -30.25 10.58
CA LEU A 69 44.81 -29.59 10.73
C LEU A 69 44.65 -28.43 9.74
N HIS A 70 45.69 -27.62 9.55
CA HIS A 70 45.67 -26.53 8.58
C HIS A 70 45.53 -27.06 7.15
N LEU A 71 46.23 -28.15 6.82
CA LEU A 71 46.06 -28.81 5.51
C LEU A 71 44.62 -29.30 5.30
N GLN A 72 43.99 -29.90 6.32
CA GLN A 72 42.58 -30.29 6.24
C GLN A 72 41.65 -29.10 6.03
N HIS A 73 41.88 -27.98 6.73
CA HIS A 73 41.09 -26.76 6.50
C HIS A 73 41.21 -26.26 5.05
N GLN A 74 42.42 -26.26 4.49
CA GLN A 74 42.65 -25.84 3.11
C GLN A 74 41.98 -26.78 2.10
N VAL A 75 41.97 -28.09 2.38
CA VAL A 75 41.26 -29.09 1.56
C VAL A 75 39.75 -28.85 1.60
N ILE A 76 39.18 -28.57 2.77
CA ILE A 76 37.74 -28.26 2.92
C ILE A 76 37.40 -26.98 2.16
N LEU A 77 38.14 -25.89 2.36
CA LEU A 77 37.89 -24.60 1.68
C LEU A 77 37.97 -24.70 0.15
N ARG A 78 38.88 -25.54 -0.37
CA ARG A 78 39.09 -25.72 -1.81
C ARG A 78 38.06 -26.64 -2.47
N ASN A 79 37.57 -27.66 -1.76
CA ASN A 79 36.69 -28.67 -2.35
C ASN A 79 35.21 -28.48 -2.02
N SER A 80 34.89 -27.84 -0.90
CA SER A 80 33.51 -27.72 -0.44
C SER A 80 32.80 -26.56 -1.14
N GLN A 81 31.98 -26.89 -2.13
CA GLN A 81 31.24 -25.93 -2.96
C GLN A 81 29.96 -25.39 -2.28
N SER A 82 29.60 -25.90 -1.10
CA SER A 82 28.39 -25.50 -0.38
C SER A 82 28.73 -24.97 1.02
N PRO A 83 28.19 -23.80 1.42
CA PRO A 83 28.35 -23.26 2.78
C PRO A 83 27.94 -24.25 3.86
N TRP A 84 26.85 -24.99 3.63
CA TRP A 84 26.32 -25.98 4.58
C TRP A 84 27.26 -27.18 4.72
N ALA A 85 27.79 -27.68 3.59
CA ALA A 85 28.75 -28.77 3.61
C ALA A 85 30.03 -28.36 4.35
N SER A 86 30.55 -27.16 4.05
CA SER A 86 31.73 -26.61 4.72
C SER A 86 31.51 -26.43 6.22
N PHE A 87 30.37 -25.87 6.63
CA PHE A 87 29.96 -25.77 8.03
C PHE A 87 30.02 -27.13 8.71
N TRP A 88 29.38 -28.15 8.12
CA TRP A 88 29.29 -29.47 8.71
C TRP A 88 30.66 -30.16 8.83
N GLU A 89 31.50 -30.04 7.78
CA GLU A 89 32.85 -30.58 7.78
C GLU A 89 33.73 -29.93 8.85
N PHE A 90 33.74 -28.60 8.96
CA PHE A 90 34.49 -27.90 10.02
C PHE A 90 33.94 -28.20 11.41
N PHE A 91 32.63 -28.30 11.56
CA PHE A 91 31.99 -28.59 12.84
C PHE A 91 32.34 -29.99 13.37
N MET A 92 32.39 -30.99 12.48
CA MET A 92 32.70 -32.37 12.82
C MET A 92 34.20 -32.69 12.86
N LEU A 93 35.05 -31.87 12.24
CA LEU A 93 36.50 -32.10 12.19
C LEU A 93 37.13 -32.36 13.58
N PRO A 94 36.82 -31.59 14.65
CA PRO A 94 37.36 -31.86 15.99
C PRO A 94 37.03 -33.26 16.51
N CYS A 95 35.83 -33.78 16.23
CA CYS A 95 35.42 -35.10 16.68
C CYS A 95 36.29 -36.22 16.10
N ALA A 96 36.78 -36.07 14.87
CA ALA A 96 37.69 -37.03 14.24
C ALA A 96 39.10 -37.01 14.89
N TRP A 97 39.54 -35.86 15.40
CA TRP A 97 40.82 -35.74 16.09
C TRP A 97 40.77 -36.21 17.55
N VAL A 98 39.60 -36.12 18.19
CA VAL A 98 39.39 -36.58 19.58
C VAL A 98 39.16 -38.10 19.67
N LYS A 99 38.61 -38.74 18.63
CA LYS A 99 38.21 -40.16 18.64
C LYS A 99 39.23 -41.15 18.04
N ARG A 100 40.55 -40.93 18.15
CA ARG A 100 41.52 -41.90 17.61
C ARG A 100 41.60 -43.17 18.48
N PRO A 101 41.24 -44.37 17.98
CA PRO A 101 41.56 -45.62 18.65
C PRO A 101 43.07 -45.86 18.62
N ALA A 102 43.60 -46.44 19.69
CA ALA A 102 45.01 -46.78 19.83
C ALA A 102 45.33 -48.05 19.02
N ASP A 103 45.35 -47.95 17.68
CA ASP A 103 45.66 -49.08 16.81
C ASP A 103 47.18 -49.19 16.64
N GLY A 104 47.83 -49.70 17.70
CA GLY A 104 49.24 -50.09 17.69
C GLY A 104 49.46 -51.34 18.56
N PRO A 105 50.31 -52.31 18.19
CA PRO A 105 50.45 -53.60 18.90
C PRO A 105 51.07 -53.52 20.31
N VAL A 106 51.23 -52.34 20.88
CA VAL A 106 51.92 -52.15 22.16
C VAL A 106 51.07 -51.23 23.02
N GLY A 107 50.48 -51.80 24.07
CA GLY A 107 49.57 -51.14 25.00
C GLY A 107 50.12 -49.85 25.59
N ARG A 108 49.86 -48.73 24.92
CA ARG A 108 50.07 -47.39 25.45
C ARG A 108 48.71 -46.81 25.84
N HIS A 109 48.66 -46.44 27.11
CA HIS A 109 47.63 -45.65 27.77
C HIS A 109 46.90 -44.70 26.82
N PHE A 110 45.57 -44.68 26.92
CA PHE A 110 44.69 -43.67 26.35
C PHE A 110 45.06 -42.30 26.93
N GLN A 111 46.11 -41.66 26.38
CA GLN A 111 46.45 -40.29 26.72
C GLN A 111 45.38 -39.41 26.07
N THR A 112 44.35 -39.09 26.86
CA THR A 112 43.47 -37.98 26.55
C THR A 112 44.35 -36.76 26.25
N PRO A 113 44.20 -36.13 25.07
CA PRO A 113 45.01 -34.97 24.75
C PRO A 113 44.80 -33.89 25.81
N PRO A 114 45.84 -33.12 26.17
CA PRO A 114 45.72 -32.07 27.18
C PRO A 114 44.58 -31.12 26.82
N LYS A 115 43.79 -30.69 27.82
CA LYS A 115 42.59 -29.85 27.62
C LYS A 115 42.86 -28.62 26.73
N HIS A 116 44.04 -28.01 26.84
CA HIS A 116 44.47 -26.89 26.02
C HIS A 116 44.59 -27.22 24.52
N PHE A 117 45.01 -28.44 24.16
CA PHE A 117 45.10 -28.88 22.78
C PHE A 117 43.70 -29.07 22.16
N ILE A 118 42.77 -29.67 22.91
CA ILE A 118 41.38 -29.84 22.49
C ILE A 118 40.70 -28.48 22.30
N LEU A 119 40.85 -27.56 23.27
CA LEU A 119 40.31 -26.20 23.18
C LEU A 119 40.84 -25.43 21.96
N ASN A 120 42.13 -25.56 21.64
CA ASN A 120 42.72 -24.90 20.48
C ASN A 120 42.19 -25.46 19.15
N ILE A 121 42.03 -26.79 19.04
CA ILE A 121 41.43 -27.41 17.85
C ILE A 121 39.97 -26.96 17.67
N LEU A 122 39.17 -27.03 18.75
CA LEU A 122 37.77 -26.58 18.72
C LEU A 122 37.68 -25.12 18.28
N PHE A 123 38.49 -24.24 18.86
CA PHE A 123 38.50 -22.82 18.51
C PHE A 123 38.84 -22.59 17.03
N ARG A 124 39.89 -23.23 16.51
CA ARG A 124 40.31 -23.07 15.10
C ARG A 124 39.26 -23.61 14.13
N CYS A 125 38.71 -24.80 14.35
CA CYS A 125 37.70 -25.39 13.48
C CYS A 125 36.37 -24.62 13.53
N TRP A 126 35.89 -24.28 14.73
CA TRP A 126 34.62 -23.58 14.89
C TRP A 126 34.69 -22.14 14.37
N SER A 127 35.85 -21.48 14.45
CA SER A 127 36.01 -20.14 13.85
C SER A 127 35.72 -20.13 12.34
N LEU A 128 36.12 -21.19 11.61
CA LEU A 128 35.83 -21.35 10.18
C LEU A 128 34.41 -21.85 9.94
N SER A 129 33.89 -22.71 10.82
CA SER A 129 32.52 -23.20 10.79
C SER A 129 31.50 -22.05 10.88
N VAL A 130 31.77 -21.03 11.71
CA VAL A 130 30.90 -19.85 11.88
C VAL A 130 30.72 -19.12 10.55
N TRP A 131 31.77 -18.99 9.73
CA TRP A 131 31.66 -18.35 8.42
C TRP A 131 30.73 -19.10 7.47
N GLY A 132 30.86 -20.43 7.39
CA GLY A 132 29.94 -21.26 6.58
C GLY A 132 28.49 -21.12 7.02
N LEU A 133 28.25 -21.09 8.34
CA LEU A 133 26.92 -20.93 8.91
C LEU A 133 26.33 -19.54 8.63
N LEU A 134 27.11 -18.47 8.80
CA LEU A 134 26.67 -17.10 8.56
C LEU A 134 26.28 -16.88 7.09
N VAL A 135 27.08 -17.41 6.16
CA VAL A 135 26.77 -17.34 4.73
C VAL A 135 25.50 -18.14 4.43
N PHE A 136 25.36 -19.36 4.95
CA PHE A 136 24.16 -20.17 4.77
C PHE A 136 22.90 -19.45 5.29
N ILE A 137 22.93 -18.95 6.53
CA ILE A 137 21.80 -18.24 7.14
C ILE A 137 21.49 -16.95 6.36
N GLY A 138 22.51 -16.18 5.97
CA GLY A 138 22.32 -14.94 5.23
C GLY A 138 21.61 -15.15 3.88
N TRP A 139 22.07 -16.14 3.09
CA TRP A 139 21.49 -16.42 1.79
C TRP A 139 20.13 -17.13 1.87
N THR A 140 19.91 -18.00 2.86
CA THR A 140 18.58 -18.60 3.09
C THR A 140 17.57 -17.56 3.55
N ALA A 141 17.95 -16.65 4.46
CA ALA A 141 17.12 -15.53 4.86
C ALA A 141 16.80 -14.60 3.68
N ALA A 142 17.79 -14.29 2.83
CA ALA A 142 17.56 -13.50 1.61
C ALA A 142 16.56 -14.18 0.66
N GLY A 143 16.65 -15.51 0.51
CA GLY A 143 15.71 -16.29 -0.31
C GLY A 143 14.28 -16.23 0.24
N ILE A 144 14.10 -16.37 1.56
CA ILE A 144 12.78 -16.26 2.21
C ILE A 144 12.22 -14.84 2.05
N LEU A 145 13.04 -13.82 2.33
CA LEU A 145 12.66 -12.41 2.23
C LEU A 145 12.40 -11.95 0.79
N SER A 146 12.87 -12.68 -0.23
CA SER A 146 12.55 -12.36 -1.62
C SER A 146 11.05 -12.44 -1.92
N SER A 147 10.32 -13.30 -1.20
CA SER A 147 8.85 -13.36 -1.31
C SER A 147 8.17 -12.15 -0.68
N GLU A 148 8.77 -11.55 0.35
CA GLU A 148 8.30 -10.30 0.97
C GLU A 148 8.44 -9.11 0.01
N ALA A 149 9.37 -9.15 -0.96
CA ALA A 149 9.46 -8.12 -1.99
C ALA A 149 8.13 -7.98 -2.76
N SER A 150 7.39 -9.08 -2.95
CA SER A 150 6.07 -9.06 -3.59
C SER A 150 4.95 -8.59 -2.67
N LYS A 151 5.07 -8.78 -1.35
CA LYS A 151 4.10 -8.28 -0.37
C LYS A 151 4.29 -6.80 -0.04
N SER A 152 5.52 -6.29 -0.16
CA SER A 152 5.88 -4.92 0.23
C SER A 152 5.13 -3.84 -0.57
N ALA A 153 4.65 -4.17 -1.78
CA ALA A 153 3.81 -3.32 -2.62
C ALA A 153 2.36 -3.17 -2.12
N GLY A 154 1.94 -3.98 -1.14
CA GLY A 154 0.60 -3.90 -0.54
C GLY A 154 -0.53 -4.45 -1.43
N THR A 155 -1.77 -4.19 -1.00
CA THR A 155 -3.00 -4.40 -1.79
C THR A 155 -3.21 -3.32 -2.84
N ASP A 156 -2.30 -2.34 -2.90
CA ASP A 156 -2.49 -1.12 -3.65
C ASP A 156 -2.03 -1.32 -5.08
N THR A 157 -2.92 -1.01 -6.01
CA THR A 157 -2.63 -1.10 -7.43
C THR A 157 -2.97 0.22 -8.08
N LEU A 158 -2.14 0.65 -9.02
CA LEU A 158 -2.43 1.84 -9.79
C LEU A 158 -3.63 1.54 -10.70
N ILE A 159 -4.71 2.30 -10.53
CA ILE A 159 -5.84 2.26 -11.46
C ILE A 159 -5.59 3.32 -12.52
N ARG A 160 -5.52 2.90 -13.78
CA ARG A 160 -5.38 3.79 -14.94
C ARG A 160 -6.48 3.48 -15.94
N SER A 161 -7.44 4.38 -16.06
CA SER A 161 -8.47 4.32 -17.10
C SER A 161 -8.19 5.38 -18.17
N TYR A 162 -8.41 5.01 -19.44
CA TYR A 162 -8.35 5.93 -20.57
C TYR A 162 -9.52 6.92 -20.57
N ASN A 163 -10.57 6.64 -19.79
CA ASN A 163 -11.77 7.47 -19.65
C ASN A 163 -11.83 8.17 -18.28
N CYS A 164 -10.68 8.50 -17.68
CA CYS A 164 -10.63 9.32 -16.48
C CYS A 164 -10.84 10.80 -16.84
N GLY A 165 -11.69 11.51 -16.09
CA GLY A 165 -11.86 12.95 -16.25
C GLY A 165 -13.31 13.40 -16.26
N THR A 166 -13.55 14.56 -16.86
CA THR A 166 -14.88 15.15 -17.00
C THR A 166 -15.72 14.35 -18.00
N TRP A 167 -16.98 14.12 -17.66
CA TRP A 167 -17.92 13.45 -18.53
C TRP A 167 -18.53 14.49 -19.44
N GLU A 168 -18.20 14.45 -20.73
CA GLU A 168 -18.94 15.24 -21.71
C GLU A 168 -20.27 14.53 -22.00
N ILE A 169 -21.37 15.27 -21.90
CA ILE A 169 -22.69 14.79 -22.30
C ILE A 169 -22.87 15.22 -23.77
N PRO A 170 -22.63 14.36 -24.76
CA PRO A 170 -22.67 14.76 -26.16
C PRO A 170 -24.11 15.06 -26.57
N SER A 171 -24.43 16.34 -26.73
CA SER A 171 -25.73 16.88 -27.12
C SER A 171 -26.92 16.44 -26.22
N VAL A 172 -27.77 17.39 -25.88
CA VAL A 172 -29.03 17.13 -25.16
C VAL A 172 -29.95 16.34 -26.11
N SER A 173 -29.86 15.01 -26.03
CA SER A 173 -30.73 14.08 -26.75
C SER A 173 -31.73 13.51 -25.75
N ASN A 174 -32.90 13.07 -26.23
CA ASN A 174 -33.93 12.47 -25.37
C ASN A 174 -33.45 11.21 -24.63
N VAL A 175 -32.26 10.69 -24.96
CA VAL A 175 -31.62 9.53 -24.33
C VAL A 175 -30.58 9.96 -23.29
N SER A 176 -29.81 11.04 -23.52
CA SER A 176 -28.74 11.44 -22.61
C SER A 176 -29.24 12.04 -21.28
N ILE A 177 -30.38 12.74 -21.29
CA ILE A 177 -30.98 13.34 -20.08
C ILE A 177 -31.42 12.27 -19.06
N PRO A 178 -32.21 11.22 -19.43
CA PRO A 178 -32.57 10.15 -18.50
C PRO A 178 -31.36 9.44 -17.90
N HIS A 179 -30.33 9.11 -18.70
CA HIS A 179 -29.15 8.41 -18.21
C HIS A 179 -28.37 9.23 -17.18
N PHE A 180 -28.23 10.54 -17.39
CA PHE A 180 -27.62 11.43 -16.41
C PHE A 180 -28.44 11.48 -15.11
N GLY A 181 -29.77 11.59 -15.22
CA GLY A 181 -30.68 11.55 -14.07
C GLY A 181 -30.55 10.26 -13.26
N PHE A 182 -30.52 9.10 -13.93
CA PHE A 182 -30.32 7.80 -13.25
C PHE A 182 -28.95 7.70 -12.57
N LYS A 183 -27.89 8.22 -13.20
CA LYS A 183 -26.56 8.25 -12.59
C LYS A 183 -26.55 9.12 -11.34
N LEU A 184 -27.10 10.33 -11.42
CA LEU A 184 -27.17 11.25 -10.29
C LEU A 184 -27.98 10.66 -9.12
N LEU A 185 -29.10 10.00 -9.42
CA LEU A 185 -29.89 9.28 -8.42
C LEU A 185 -29.09 8.15 -7.78
N SER A 186 -28.43 7.31 -8.59
CA SER A 186 -27.59 6.22 -8.09
C SER A 186 -26.46 6.72 -7.18
N ASP A 187 -25.82 7.82 -7.56
CA ASP A 187 -24.75 8.44 -6.77
C ASP A 187 -25.28 9.01 -5.46
N SER A 188 -26.45 9.66 -5.51
CA SER A 188 -27.10 10.23 -4.33
C SER A 188 -27.48 9.14 -3.31
N ILE A 189 -28.05 8.03 -3.78
CA ILE A 189 -28.38 6.87 -2.94
C ILE A 189 -27.11 6.26 -2.32
N SER A 190 -26.04 6.13 -3.11
CA SER A 190 -24.75 5.61 -2.64
C SER A 190 -24.12 6.52 -1.59
N ALA A 191 -24.13 7.83 -1.83
CA ALA A 191 -23.60 8.84 -0.90
C ALA A 191 -24.41 8.88 0.41
N ALA A 192 -25.74 8.85 0.34
CA ALA A 192 -26.60 8.80 1.52
C ALA A 192 -26.38 7.53 2.34
N SER A 193 -26.23 6.38 1.67
CA SER A 193 -25.91 5.11 2.32
C SER A 193 -24.56 5.15 3.01
N TYR A 194 -23.54 5.70 2.35
CA TYR A 194 -22.21 5.88 2.93
C TYR A 194 -22.26 6.81 4.15
N ALA A 195 -22.89 7.98 4.03
CA ALA A 195 -23.00 8.93 5.12
C ALA A 195 -23.73 8.33 6.34
N GLY A 196 -24.85 7.64 6.12
CA GLY A 196 -25.63 7.02 7.21
C GLY A 196 -24.91 5.86 7.89
N LEU A 197 -24.07 5.11 7.18
CA LEU A 197 -23.29 4.00 7.74
C LEU A 197 -21.98 4.45 8.38
N CYS A 198 -21.32 5.45 7.80
CA CYS A 198 -19.93 5.77 8.07
C CYS A 198 -19.74 7.09 8.81
N TYR A 199 -20.69 8.03 8.82
CA TYR A 199 -20.55 9.22 9.65
C TYR A 199 -21.13 8.96 11.03
N GLY A 200 -20.30 9.09 12.08
CA GLY A 200 -20.69 8.80 13.46
C GLY A 200 -19.71 7.85 14.18
N SER A 201 -20.19 7.19 15.23
CA SER A 201 -19.36 6.48 16.22
C SER A 201 -18.97 5.03 15.88
N ASN A 202 -19.53 4.41 14.84
CA ASN A 202 -19.22 3.02 14.44
C ASN A 202 -18.39 2.97 13.14
N THR A 203 -17.09 3.22 13.25
CA THR A 203 -16.17 3.43 12.12
C THR A 203 -15.48 2.16 11.58
N ASN A 204 -15.75 0.98 12.17
CA ASN A 204 -15.01 -0.25 11.84
C ASN A 204 -15.59 -1.08 10.68
N ASP A 205 -16.66 -0.61 10.02
CA ASP A 205 -17.22 -1.31 8.87
C ASP A 205 -16.26 -1.23 7.66
N PRO A 206 -15.91 -2.37 7.02
CA PRO A 206 -15.05 -2.37 5.83
C PRO A 206 -15.54 -1.45 4.70
N ARG A 207 -16.86 -1.23 4.57
CA ARG A 207 -17.45 -0.35 3.55
C ARG A 207 -17.04 1.11 3.74
N CYS A 208 -16.71 1.51 4.97
CA CYS A 208 -16.26 2.86 5.28
C CYS A 208 -14.81 3.13 4.82
N LYS A 209 -14.05 2.08 4.47
CA LYS A 209 -12.68 2.17 3.95
C LYS A 209 -12.59 2.32 2.43
N SER A 210 -13.70 2.67 1.77
CA SER A 210 -13.74 2.88 0.32
C SER A 210 -12.99 4.15 -0.12
N PHE A 211 -12.77 5.09 0.79
CA PHE A 211 -11.99 6.32 0.56
C PHE A 211 -10.78 6.35 1.48
N ILE A 212 -9.72 7.08 1.08
CA ILE A 212 -8.50 7.23 1.89
C ILE A 212 -8.78 7.89 3.23
N LYS A 213 -9.71 8.87 3.24
CA LYS A 213 -10.27 9.48 4.45
C LYS A 213 -11.77 9.23 4.49
N GLN A 214 -12.23 8.70 5.61
CA GLN A 214 -13.64 8.42 5.83
C GLN A 214 -14.49 9.70 5.75
N GLN A 215 -13.99 10.80 6.32
CA GLN A 215 -14.63 12.10 6.29
C GLN A 215 -13.57 13.18 6.05
N ILE A 216 -13.88 14.14 5.18
CA ILE A 216 -13.05 15.33 5.00
C ILE A 216 -13.23 16.23 6.23
N PRO A 217 -12.15 16.56 6.96
CA PRO A 217 -12.25 17.46 8.09
C PRO A 217 -12.79 18.83 7.66
N PHE A 218 -13.68 19.39 8.47
CA PHE A 218 -14.16 20.75 8.29
C PHE A 218 -14.40 21.41 9.64
N SER A 219 -14.25 22.71 9.71
CA SER A 219 -14.74 23.53 10.80
C SER A 219 -16.13 24.07 10.47
N SER A 220 -16.98 24.14 11.48
CA SER A 220 -18.33 24.69 11.37
C SER A 220 -18.47 25.92 12.25
N ARG A 221 -19.10 26.95 11.72
CA ARG A 221 -19.41 28.19 12.44
C ARG A 221 -20.85 28.60 12.17
N THR A 222 -21.58 29.08 13.18
CA THR A 222 -23.02 29.39 13.08
C THR A 222 -23.33 30.90 13.14
N ASP A 223 -22.32 31.73 13.28
CA ASP A 223 -22.37 33.20 13.34
C ASP A 223 -21.87 33.84 12.03
N ALA A 224 -22.03 33.16 10.89
CA ALA A 224 -21.64 33.71 9.59
C ALA A 224 -22.72 34.62 9.01
N ASN A 225 -22.31 35.54 8.14
CA ASN A 225 -23.23 36.44 7.46
C ASN A 225 -24.09 35.67 6.44
N CYS A 226 -25.36 36.09 6.32
CA CYS A 226 -26.28 35.60 5.30
C CYS A 226 -25.69 35.84 3.89
N PRO A 227 -25.61 34.82 3.02
CA PRO A 227 -25.09 35.00 1.66
C PRO A 227 -26.11 35.63 0.69
N PHE A 228 -27.34 35.87 1.15
CA PHE A 228 -28.42 36.49 0.39
C PHE A 228 -28.61 37.95 0.81
N ALA A 229 -29.41 38.70 0.05
CA ALA A 229 -29.72 40.09 0.38
C ALA A 229 -30.40 40.21 1.76
N ASP A 230 -30.18 41.35 2.42
CA ASP A 230 -30.66 41.60 3.78
C ASP A 230 -32.15 41.30 3.94
N GLY A 231 -32.50 40.62 5.03
CA GLY A 231 -33.87 40.26 5.35
C GLY A 231 -34.43 39.06 4.59
N TRP A 232 -33.66 38.41 3.71
CA TRP A 232 -34.07 37.14 3.06
C TRP A 232 -33.77 35.91 3.91
N CYS A 233 -32.79 35.96 4.80
CA CYS A 233 -32.54 34.86 5.73
C CYS A 233 -33.65 34.78 6.80
N TRP A 234 -34.05 33.56 7.17
CA TRP A 234 -35.16 33.28 8.07
C TRP A 234 -34.91 33.79 9.49
N TYR A 235 -33.72 33.52 10.03
CA TYR A 235 -33.35 33.88 11.40
C TYR A 235 -32.91 35.34 11.47
N ASN A 236 -31.62 35.60 11.23
CA ASN A 236 -31.06 36.93 11.10
C ASN A 236 -29.94 36.91 10.05
N ASP A 237 -29.43 38.08 9.68
CA ASP A 237 -28.40 38.20 8.64
C ASP A 237 -26.99 37.78 9.13
N SER A 238 -26.88 37.24 10.36
CA SER A 238 -25.63 36.82 11.00
C SER A 238 -25.72 35.43 11.65
N ALA A 239 -26.69 34.60 11.25
CA ALA A 239 -26.94 33.27 11.78
C ALA A 239 -26.85 32.20 10.69
N ALA A 240 -26.01 32.43 9.68
CA ALA A 240 -25.72 31.44 8.66
C ALA A 240 -24.71 30.41 9.20
N LEU A 241 -24.86 29.17 8.72
CA LEU A 241 -23.89 28.11 8.93
C LEU A 241 -22.79 28.21 7.87
N GLU A 242 -21.56 28.44 8.30
CA GLU A 242 -20.38 28.35 7.45
C GLU A 242 -19.64 27.05 7.74
N LEU A 243 -19.34 26.30 6.69
CA LEU A 243 -18.55 25.08 6.70
C LEU A 243 -17.27 25.33 5.91
N ASN A 244 -16.12 25.15 6.55
CA ASN A 244 -14.81 25.43 5.97
C ASN A 244 -13.93 24.18 6.06
N THR A 245 -13.50 23.65 4.90
CA THR A 245 -12.70 22.43 4.84
C THR A 245 -11.21 22.66 5.09
N GLY A 246 -10.74 23.91 5.11
CA GLY A 246 -9.33 24.22 4.89
C GLY A 246 -8.84 23.74 3.53
N PHE A 247 -7.52 23.62 3.37
CA PHE A 247 -6.92 23.07 2.16
C PHE A 247 -7.02 21.54 2.16
N ILE A 248 -7.79 21.01 1.22
CA ILE A 248 -7.88 19.61 0.85
C ILE A 248 -6.78 19.32 -0.17
N ASP A 249 -5.92 18.35 0.11
CA ASP A 249 -4.86 17.91 -0.79
C ASP A 249 -5.35 16.73 -1.66
N SER A 250 -5.13 16.81 -2.98
CA SER A 250 -5.56 15.78 -3.92
C SER A 250 -5.01 14.40 -3.59
N HIS A 251 -3.80 14.32 -3.03
CA HIS A 251 -3.16 13.07 -2.68
C HIS A 251 -3.58 12.60 -1.30
N GLU A 252 -3.34 13.42 -0.28
CA GLU A 252 -3.51 13.03 1.12
C GLU A 252 -4.99 12.87 1.51
N ASP A 253 -5.88 13.68 0.95
CA ASP A 253 -7.30 13.69 1.31
C ASP A 253 -8.19 12.96 0.29
N LEU A 254 -7.82 12.98 -0.99
CA LEU A 254 -8.64 12.41 -2.08
C LEU A 254 -8.05 11.14 -2.69
N GLY A 255 -6.82 10.76 -2.34
CA GLY A 255 -6.20 9.51 -2.79
C GLY A 255 -5.69 9.53 -4.24
N ILE A 256 -5.49 10.70 -4.83
CA ILE A 256 -4.91 10.84 -6.17
C ILE A 256 -3.38 10.73 -6.06
N ASN A 257 -2.84 9.57 -6.44
CA ASN A 257 -1.40 9.29 -6.36
C ASN A 257 -0.62 10.18 -7.35
N ALA A 258 0.11 11.17 -6.83
CA ALA A 258 0.82 12.18 -7.62
C ALA A 258 2.06 12.69 -6.86
N PRO A 259 3.14 13.06 -7.58
CA PRO A 259 4.32 13.67 -6.96
C PRO A 259 3.98 15.04 -6.35
N PRO A 260 4.72 15.52 -5.34
CA PRO A 260 4.41 16.76 -4.61
C PRO A 260 4.15 17.99 -5.50
N GLU A 261 4.87 18.11 -6.61
CA GLU A 261 4.77 19.19 -7.59
C GLU A 261 3.47 19.19 -8.40
N ASP A 262 2.82 18.03 -8.57
CA ASP A 262 1.59 17.86 -9.35
C ASP A 262 0.34 17.76 -8.46
N ARG A 263 0.49 17.87 -7.13
CA ARG A 263 -0.63 17.82 -6.19
C ARG A 263 -1.43 19.12 -6.24
N VAL A 264 -2.75 18.97 -6.31
CA VAL A 264 -3.68 20.09 -6.30
C VAL A 264 -4.25 20.27 -4.90
N LYS A 265 -4.23 21.50 -4.41
CA LYS A 265 -4.91 21.88 -3.16
C LYS A 265 -6.19 22.62 -3.48
N TYR A 266 -7.28 22.18 -2.88
CA TYR A 266 -8.62 22.75 -3.04
C TYR A 266 -9.14 23.23 -1.69
N HIS A 267 -9.66 24.45 -1.65
CA HIS A 267 -10.27 25.00 -0.44
C HIS A 267 -11.72 25.33 -0.71
N ARG A 268 -12.63 24.76 0.10
CA ARG A 268 -14.07 25.02 0.02
C ARG A 268 -14.56 25.69 1.29
N VAL A 269 -15.24 26.81 1.10
CA VAL A 269 -16.07 27.46 2.12
C VAL A 269 -17.51 27.45 1.60
N ALA A 270 -18.41 26.86 2.37
CA ALA A 270 -19.83 26.80 2.04
C ALA A 270 -20.62 27.51 3.14
N THR A 271 -21.31 28.58 2.78
CA THR A 271 -22.19 29.33 3.69
C THR A 271 -23.64 29.02 3.33
N CYS A 272 -24.37 28.44 4.28
CA CYS A 272 -25.75 27.99 4.13
C CYS A 272 -26.64 28.73 5.13
N SER A 273 -27.80 29.18 4.69
CA SER A 273 -28.83 29.72 5.58
C SER A 273 -30.21 29.34 5.07
N VAL A 274 -31.17 29.20 5.99
CA VAL A 274 -32.57 29.01 5.64
C VAL A 274 -33.11 30.35 5.13
N ILE A 275 -33.66 30.37 3.92
CA ILE A 275 -34.27 31.57 3.35
C ILE A 275 -35.77 31.64 3.63
N LYS A 276 -36.29 32.85 3.75
CA LYS A 276 -37.73 33.11 3.82
C LYS A 276 -38.37 32.64 2.52
N ARG A 277 -39.53 32.00 2.64
CA ARG A 277 -40.29 31.52 1.50
C ARG A 277 -40.70 32.70 0.61
N GLY A 278 -40.13 32.75 -0.59
CA GLY A 278 -40.49 33.74 -1.61
C GLY A 278 -41.81 33.39 -2.31
N ARG A 279 -42.11 34.14 -3.39
CA ARG A 279 -43.21 33.82 -4.29
C ARG A 279 -42.99 32.42 -4.87
N TYR A 280 -44.05 31.60 -4.85
CA TYR A 280 -44.04 30.29 -5.49
C TYR A 280 -45.26 30.10 -6.39
N GLY A 281 -45.11 29.22 -7.37
CA GLY A 281 -46.15 28.73 -8.26
C GLY A 281 -46.38 27.25 -8.00
N LEU A 282 -47.61 26.80 -8.19
CA LEU A 282 -48.01 25.41 -8.04
C LEU A 282 -48.56 24.92 -9.37
N THR A 283 -47.99 23.84 -9.89
CA THR A 283 -48.50 23.16 -11.09
C THR A 283 -48.84 21.72 -10.72
N ASN A 284 -50.11 21.35 -10.85
CA ASN A 284 -50.54 19.98 -10.62
C ASN A 284 -50.30 19.13 -11.86
N THR A 285 -49.58 18.02 -11.70
CA THR A 285 -49.39 17.02 -12.76
C THR A 285 -50.00 15.68 -12.35
N SER A 286 -50.12 14.74 -13.29
CA SER A 286 -50.58 13.37 -13.00
C SER A 286 -49.68 12.63 -12.02
N ALA A 287 -48.43 13.05 -11.87
CA ALA A 287 -47.44 12.48 -10.95
C ALA A 287 -47.41 13.18 -9.57
N GLY A 288 -48.17 14.25 -9.38
CA GLY A 288 -48.17 15.06 -8.16
C GLY A 288 -47.95 16.56 -8.42
N PRO A 289 -48.07 17.40 -7.37
CA PRO A 289 -47.81 18.82 -7.47
C PRO A 289 -46.32 19.11 -7.67
N ILE A 290 -46.07 20.14 -8.45
CA ILE A 290 -44.75 20.72 -8.70
C ILE A 290 -44.75 22.13 -8.11
N TYR A 291 -43.79 22.39 -7.22
CA TYR A 291 -43.57 23.71 -6.63
C TYR A 291 -42.46 24.43 -7.37
N GLN A 292 -42.72 25.64 -7.84
CA GLN A 292 -41.77 26.49 -8.54
C GLN A 292 -41.51 27.76 -7.73
N TYR A 293 -40.27 27.99 -7.30
CA TYR A 293 -39.90 29.13 -6.48
C TYR A 293 -39.23 30.23 -7.33
N PHE A 294 -39.66 31.47 -7.14
CA PHE A 294 -39.27 32.63 -7.95
C PHE A 294 -38.35 33.57 -7.16
N TYR A 295 -37.08 33.19 -7.02
CA TYR A 295 -36.01 34.02 -6.45
C TYR A 295 -35.22 34.80 -7.52
N GLY A 296 -35.62 34.70 -8.79
CA GLY A 296 -34.99 35.31 -9.95
C GLY A 296 -35.04 34.38 -11.18
N PRO A 297 -35.23 34.90 -12.41
CA PRO A 297 -35.29 34.06 -13.60
C PRO A 297 -33.91 33.50 -13.97
N ILE A 298 -33.87 32.30 -14.52
CA ILE A 298 -32.68 31.73 -15.15
C ILE A 298 -32.72 32.15 -16.63
N SER A 299 -31.85 33.09 -17.00
CA SER A 299 -31.80 33.66 -18.34
C SER A 299 -31.70 32.57 -19.42
N GLY A 300 -32.67 32.53 -20.32
CA GLY A 300 -32.73 31.56 -21.42
C GLY A 300 -33.26 30.17 -21.07
N THR A 301 -33.59 29.89 -19.81
CA THR A 301 -34.00 28.54 -19.36
C THR A 301 -35.40 28.54 -18.74
N SER A 302 -35.64 29.35 -17.71
CA SER A 302 -36.88 29.30 -16.94
C SER A 302 -37.20 30.62 -16.25
N GLN A 303 -38.49 30.88 -16.02
CA GLN A 303 -38.95 32.03 -15.25
C GLN A 303 -38.83 31.81 -13.73
N TRP A 304 -38.69 30.55 -13.29
CA TRP A 304 -38.46 30.16 -11.90
C TRP A 304 -36.98 29.84 -11.64
N THR A 305 -36.56 29.96 -10.39
CA THR A 305 -35.17 29.70 -9.93
C THR A 305 -34.97 28.25 -9.51
N PHE A 306 -35.96 27.68 -8.84
CA PHE A 306 -35.90 26.34 -8.29
C PHE A 306 -37.24 25.65 -8.48
N GLN A 307 -37.22 24.38 -8.83
CA GLN A 307 -38.40 23.55 -9.03
C GLN A 307 -38.26 22.29 -8.19
N TYR A 308 -39.31 21.95 -7.46
CA TYR A 308 -39.38 20.79 -6.61
C TYR A 308 -40.58 19.94 -7.01
N HIS A 309 -40.35 18.66 -7.28
CA HIS A 309 -41.38 17.69 -7.59
C HIS A 309 -41.67 16.88 -6.33
N GLU A 310 -42.89 16.92 -5.81
CA GLU A 310 -43.22 16.23 -4.56
C GLU A 310 -42.95 14.71 -4.64
N ILE A 311 -43.09 14.11 -5.83
CA ILE A 311 -42.82 12.70 -6.07
C ILE A 311 -41.35 12.30 -5.82
N GLU A 312 -40.40 13.23 -5.93
CA GLU A 312 -38.97 12.92 -5.70
C GLU A 312 -38.73 12.43 -4.27
N SER A 313 -39.43 13.03 -3.29
CA SER A 313 -39.35 12.61 -1.87
C SER A 313 -39.71 11.14 -1.66
N THR A 314 -40.61 10.60 -2.47
CA THR A 314 -41.04 9.19 -2.39
C THR A 314 -39.94 8.23 -2.86
N PHE A 315 -39.06 8.69 -3.75
CA PHE A 315 -37.92 7.93 -4.26
C PHE A 315 -36.61 8.23 -3.50
N GLY A 316 -36.68 8.95 -2.38
CA GLY A 316 -35.50 9.39 -1.63
C GLY A 316 -34.66 10.45 -2.36
N GLY A 317 -35.23 11.09 -3.39
CA GLY A 317 -34.65 12.24 -4.07
C GLY A 317 -35.17 13.55 -3.47
N GLY A 318 -34.30 14.56 -3.37
CA GLY A 318 -34.67 15.86 -2.82
C GLY A 318 -34.73 15.91 -1.29
N TYR A 319 -35.17 17.04 -0.75
CA TYR A 319 -35.30 17.29 0.68
C TYR A 319 -36.80 17.49 1.01
N ASP A 320 -37.34 16.70 1.94
CA ASP A 320 -38.72 16.92 2.43
C ASP A 320 -38.73 18.22 3.26
N LEU A 321 -39.27 19.29 2.70
CA LEU A 321 -39.50 20.57 3.40
C LEU A 321 -40.82 20.49 4.17
N LYS A 322 -40.92 19.57 5.14
CA LYS A 322 -42.02 19.57 6.10
C LYS A 322 -41.74 20.50 7.27
#